data_AF-A0A3C0PJE2-F1
#
_entry.id   AF-A0A3C0PJE2-F1
#
_cell.length_a   1.000
_cell.length_b   1.000
_cell.length_c   1.000
_cell.angle_alpha   90.00
_cell.angle_beta   90.00
_cell.angle_gamma   90.00
#
_symmetry.space_group_name_H-M   'P 1'
#
loop_
_entity.id
_entity.type
_entity.pdbx_description
1 polymer ?
#
loop_
_entity_poly.entity_id
_entity_poly.type
_entity_poly.pdbx_seq_one_letter_code
_entity_poly.pdbx_strand_id
1 'polypeptide(L)'
;MNLLIISDLHIDNGDNFGTFGWNQQEFIDRMEAVRTQFLVDRVVLNGDIFELYKYSLKEIAAQHSNFISYIKKHDVVYIRGNHDI
;
A
#
# COMPACT_ATOMS: atom_id res chain seq x y z
N MET A 1 5.07 22.00 -0.14
CA MET A 1 4.16 20.85 -0.27
C MET A 1 4.96 19.71 -0.86
N ASN A 2 5.38 18.77 -0.02
CA ASN A 2 6.16 17.61 -0.39
C ASN A 2 5.21 16.42 -0.55
N LEU A 3 5.24 15.80 -1.72
CA LEU A 3 4.40 14.65 -2.03
C LEU A 3 5.27 13.38 -2.07
N LEU A 4 4.74 12.30 -1.50
CA LEU A 4 5.27 10.96 -1.70
C LEU A 4 4.32 10.22 -2.63
N ILE A 5 4.80 9.85 -3.82
CA ILE A 5 4.02 9.13 -4.83
C ILE A 5 4.59 7.73 -4.94
N ILE A 6 3.71 6.73 -4.83
CA ILE A 6 4.06 5.31 -4.84
C ILE A 6 3.11 4.58 -5.78
N SER A 7 3.64 3.76 -6.66
CA SER A 7 2.89 2.95 -7.62
C SER A 7 3.31 1.48 -7.50
N ASP A 8 2.53 0.58 -8.08
CA ASP A 8 2.91 -0.82 -8.33
C ASP A 8 3.29 -1.57 -7.03
N LEU A 9 2.51 -1.37 -5.97
CA LEU A 9 2.72 -2.13 -4.72
C LEU A 9 2.30 -3.59 -4.86
N HIS A 10 1.28 -3.91 -5.66
CA HIS A 10 0.69 -5.25 -5.80
C HIS A 10 0.62 -6.01 -4.46
N ILE A 11 0.02 -5.40 -3.44
CA ILE A 11 -0.18 -6.05 -2.14
C ILE A 11 -1.08 -7.28 -2.37
N ASP A 12 -0.55 -8.44 -2.01
CA ASP A 12 -1.19 -9.75 -2.12
C ASP A 12 -1.78 -10.19 -0.76
N ASN A 13 -2.19 -11.45 -0.66
CA ASN A 13 -2.71 -12.04 0.58
C ASN A 13 -1.61 -12.65 1.48
N GLY A 14 -0.32 -12.43 1.18
CA GLY A 14 0.80 -13.00 1.93
C GLY A 14 1.00 -14.50 1.76
N ASP A 15 0.40 -15.14 0.74
CA ASP A 15 0.68 -16.53 0.40
C ASP A 15 1.97 -16.70 -0.43
N ASN A 16 2.33 -17.94 -0.74
CA ASN A 16 3.55 -18.26 -1.50
C ASN A 16 3.46 -17.93 -3.01
N PHE A 17 2.32 -17.41 -3.49
CA PHE A 17 2.07 -17.04 -4.88
C PHE A 17 2.01 -15.50 -5.08
N GLY A 18 2.23 -14.76 -4.01
CA GLY A 18 2.42 -13.32 -3.99
C GLY A 18 3.58 -12.87 -4.89
N THR A 19 3.45 -11.69 -5.49
CA THR A 19 4.43 -11.19 -6.46
C THR A 19 5.67 -10.62 -5.77
N PHE A 20 5.49 -9.88 -4.67
CA PHE A 20 6.56 -9.13 -4.02
C PHE A 20 6.82 -9.52 -2.56
N GLY A 21 5.91 -10.24 -1.90
CA GLY A 21 6.15 -10.78 -0.55
C GLY A 21 6.34 -9.70 0.53
N TRP A 22 5.52 -8.65 0.48
CA TRP A 22 5.66 -7.51 1.39
C TRP A 22 5.48 -7.87 2.86
N ASN A 23 6.46 -7.45 3.67
CA ASN A 23 6.29 -7.39 5.11
C ASN A 23 5.61 -6.07 5.51
N GLN A 24 4.43 -6.17 6.13
CA GLN A 24 3.61 -4.99 6.46
C GLN A 24 4.27 -4.04 7.46
N GLN A 25 4.90 -4.59 8.50
CA GLN A 25 5.50 -3.77 9.54
C GLN A 25 6.69 -3.02 8.97
N GLU A 26 7.53 -3.72 8.22
CA GLU A 26 8.66 -3.09 7.53
C GLU A 26 8.19 -2.00 6.56
N PHE A 27 7.14 -2.25 5.76
CA PHE A 27 6.58 -1.25 4.87
C PHE A 27 6.14 0.01 5.62
N ILE A 28 5.39 -0.15 6.71
CA ILE A 28 4.90 0.98 7.53
C ILE A 28 6.07 1.75 8.14
N ASP A 29 7.06 1.05 8.69
CA ASP A 29 8.23 1.68 9.31
C ASP A 29 9.04 2.48 8.28
N ARG A 30 9.21 1.96 7.07
CA ARG A 30 9.87 2.66 5.96
C ARG A 30 9.07 3.87 5.50
N MET A 31 7.75 3.75 5.39
CA MET A 31 6.87 4.86 5.06
C MET A 31 6.99 5.99 6.07
N GLU A 32 6.93 5.70 7.36
CA GLU A 32 7.06 6.72 8.41
C GLU A 32 8.44 7.35 8.46
N ALA A 33 9.50 6.58 8.23
CA ALA A 33 10.86 7.10 8.12
C ALA A 33 10.99 8.11 6.97
N VAL A 34 10.48 7.77 5.77
CA VAL A 34 10.49 8.66 4.60
C VAL A 34 9.64 9.91 4.87
N ARG A 35 8.44 9.73 5.42
CA ARG A 35 7.56 10.87 5.72
C ARG A 35 8.17 11.85 6.70
N THR A 36 8.82 11.35 7.74
CA THR A 36 9.48 12.17 8.76
C THR A 36 10.71 12.86 8.18
N GLN A 37 11.57 12.11 7.48
CA GLN A 37 12.82 12.63 6.94
C GLN A 37 12.60 13.75 5.91
N PHE A 38 11.58 13.60 5.05
CA PHE A 38 11.33 14.52 3.94
C PHE A 38 10.15 15.47 4.19
N LEU A 39 9.58 15.47 5.40
CA LEU A 39 8.43 16.29 5.77
C LEU A 39 7.29 16.15 4.74
N VAL A 40 6.89 14.90 4.47
CA VAL A 40 5.87 14.59 3.46
C VAL A 40 4.50 15.08 3.94
N ASP A 41 3.90 15.99 3.18
CA ASP A 41 2.58 16.56 3.46
C ASP A 41 1.45 15.63 3.02
N ARG A 42 1.65 14.87 1.93
CA ARG A 42 0.63 13.98 1.37
C ARG A 42 1.23 12.79 0.65
N VAL A 43 0.59 11.64 0.81
CA VAL A 43 0.90 10.41 0.09
C VAL A 43 -0.12 10.20 -1.03
N VAL A 44 0.36 9.82 -2.21
CA VAL A 44 -0.45 9.42 -3.36
C VAL A 44 -0.08 7.98 -3.73
N LEU A 45 -1.07 7.11 -3.73
CA LEU A 45 -0.96 5.75 -4.23
C LEU A 45 -1.47 5.74 -5.67
N ASN A 46 -0.55 5.63 -6.62
CA ASN A 46 -0.76 5.90 -8.02
C ASN A 46 -0.79 4.60 -8.85
N GLY A 47 -1.80 3.78 -8.59
CA GLY A 47 -2.11 2.58 -9.34
C GLY A 47 -1.36 1.32 -8.93
N ASP A 48 -2.00 0.20 -9.23
CA ASP A 48 -1.57 -1.19 -9.02
C ASP A 48 -1.11 -1.43 -7.59
N ILE A 49 -1.96 -1.04 -6.65
CA ILE A 49 -1.69 -1.11 -5.23
C ILE A 49 -2.04 -2.46 -4.67
N PHE A 50 -3.11 -3.09 -5.16
CA PHE A 50 -3.55 -4.41 -4.76
C PHE A 50 -3.47 -5.37 -5.94
N GLU A 51 -3.15 -6.64 -5.68
CA GLU A 51 -3.15 -7.68 -6.71
C GLU A 51 -4.56 -8.31 -6.87
N LEU A 52 -5.54 -7.51 -7.31
CA LEU A 52 -6.95 -7.98 -7.35
C LEU A 52 -7.26 -8.95 -8.49
N TYR A 53 -6.33 -9.13 -9.44
CA TYR A 53 -6.46 -10.19 -10.45
C TYR A 53 -6.34 -11.59 -9.83
N LYS A 54 -5.65 -11.71 -8.70
CA LYS A 54 -5.45 -13.00 -8.01
C LYS A 54 -6.27 -13.12 -6.73
N TYR A 55 -6.43 -12.02 -5.99
CA TYR A 55 -6.99 -12.05 -4.64
C TYR A 55 -8.12 -11.04 -4.47
N SER A 56 -9.12 -11.36 -3.66
CA SER A 56 -10.11 -10.37 -3.27
C SER A 56 -9.52 -9.37 -2.26
N LEU A 57 -10.03 -8.14 -2.26
CA LEU A 57 -9.67 -7.14 -1.25
C LEU A 57 -9.94 -7.64 0.18
N LYS A 58 -10.93 -8.53 0.36
CA LYS A 58 -11.24 -9.14 1.66
C LYS A 58 -10.11 -10.06 2.13
N GLU A 59 -9.56 -10.89 1.24
CA GLU A 59 -8.44 -11.78 1.54
C GLU A 59 -7.18 -10.98 1.89
N ILE A 60 -6.87 -9.97 1.06
CA ILE A 60 -5.75 -9.06 1.31
C ILE A 60 -5.94 -8.35 2.66
N ALA A 61 -7.11 -7.77 2.93
CA ALA A 61 -7.36 -7.03 4.17
C ALA A 61 -7.33 -7.90 5.43
N ALA A 62 -7.69 -9.19 5.32
CA ALA A 62 -7.62 -10.13 6.44
C ALA A 62 -6.17 -10.34 6.90
N GLN A 63 -5.22 -10.32 5.98
CA GLN A 63 -3.80 -10.49 6.26
C GLN A 63 -3.12 -9.14 6.53
N HIS A 64 -3.51 -8.10 5.79
CA HIS A 64 -2.89 -6.77 5.77
C HIS A 64 -3.67 -5.67 6.52
N SER A 65 -4.34 -6.05 7.61
CA SER A 65 -5.21 -5.13 8.38
C SER A 65 -4.49 -3.87 8.90
N ASN A 66 -3.22 -4.00 9.28
CA ASN A 66 -2.39 -2.87 9.73
C ASN A 66 -2.09 -1.89 8.60
N PHE A 67 -1.73 -2.40 7.42
CA PHE A 67 -1.48 -1.59 6.22
C PHE A 67 -2.74 -0.85 5.77
N ILE A 68 -3.89 -1.54 5.72
CA ILE A 68 -5.17 -0.92 5.37
C ILE A 68 -5.55 0.19 6.36
N SER A 69 -5.34 -0.06 7.66
CA SER A 69 -5.59 0.93 8.71
C SER A 69 -4.66 2.14 8.60
N TYR A 70 -3.38 1.90 8.29
CA TYR A 70 -2.37 2.94 8.07
C TYR A 70 -2.78 3.86 6.91
N ILE A 71 -3.12 3.31 5.75
CA ILE A 71 -3.54 4.10 4.58
C ILE A 71 -4.80 4.92 4.89
N LYS A 72 -5.79 4.32 5.56
CA LYS A 72 -7.03 5.02 5.92
C LYS A 72 -6.80 6.19 6.89
N LYS A 73 -5.88 6.04 7.84
CA LYS A 73 -5.59 7.07 8.85
C LYS A 73 -4.94 8.32 8.26
N HIS A 74 -4.17 8.18 7.19
CA HIS A 74 -3.30 9.24 6.68
C HIS A 74 -3.84 10.02 5.49
N ASP A 75 -5.15 9.92 5.21
CA ASP A 75 -5.83 10.63 4.12
C ASP A 75 -5.07 10.51 2.78
N VAL A 76 -4.73 9.27 2.45
CA VAL A 76 -3.96 8.93 1.27
C VAL A 76 -4.83 9.08 0.03
N VAL A 77 -4.34 9.80 -0.98
CA VAL A 77 -5.02 9.87 -2.28
C VAL A 77 -4.77 8.59 -3.04
N TYR A 78 -5.83 7.92 -3.45
CA TYR A 78 -5.77 6.66 -4.16
C TYR A 78 -6.24 6.82 -5.61
N ILE A 79 -5.37 6.49 -6.55
CA ILE A 79 -5.64 6.44 -7.98
C ILE A 79 -5.60 4.96 -8.39
N ARG A 80 -6.67 4.48 -9.01
CA ARG A 80 -6.82 3.08 -9.42
C ARG A 80 -5.95 2.78 -10.64
N GLY A 81 -5.16 1.71 -10.56
CA GLY A 81 -4.53 1.05 -11.70
C GLY A 81 -5.40 -0.06 -12.26
N ASN A 82 -4.85 -0.86 -13.18
CA ASN A 82 -5.58 -1.96 -13.79
C ASN A 82 -5.69 -3.18 -12.87
N HIS A 83 -4.73 -3.43 -11.98
CA HIS A 83 -4.81 -4.51 -11.00
C HIS A 83 -5.76 -4.19 -9.83
N ASP A 84 -6.22 -2.95 -9.71
CA ASP A 84 -7.11 -2.47 -8.64
C ASP A 84 -8.61 -2.57 -9.01
N ILE A 85 -8.98 -3.40 -9.99
CA ILE A 85 -10.36 -3.49 -10.54
C ILE A 85 -11.21 -4.53 -9.83
#